data_AF-A0A177SPG7-F1
#
_entry.id   AF-A0A177SPG7-F1
#
_cell.length_a   1.000
_cell.length_b   1.000
_cell.length_c   1.000
_cell.angle_alpha   90.00
_cell.angle_beta   90.00
_cell.angle_gamma   90.00
#
_symmetry.space_group_name_H-M   'P 1'
#
loop_
_entity.id
_entity.type
_entity.pdbx_description
1 polymer ?
#
loop_
_entity_poly.entity_id
_entity_poly.type
_entity_poly.pdbx_seq_one_letter_code
_entity_poly.pdbx_strand_id
1 'polypeptide(L)' 'MGHVDVDDLPLSEELKAKITEWDGRYQSTFNSDYPPDSGFTSSEAELQHVSEGEQLVISMQQELEGTYKVEYCP' A
#
# COMPACT_ATOMS: atom_id res chain seq x y z
N MET A 1 7.48 -8.15 16.21
CA MET A 1 7.17 -7.76 14.82
C MET A 1 8.21 -6.75 14.39
N GLY A 2 9.00 -7.04 13.36
CA GLY A 2 9.80 -6.04 12.68
C GLY A 2 8.90 -5.27 11.73
N HIS A 3 8.87 -3.95 11.87
CA HIS A 3 8.35 -3.08 10.83
C HIS A 3 9.45 -2.97 9.77
N VAL A 4 9.10 -3.31 8.53
CA VAL A 4 9.95 -3.10 7.37
C VAL A 4 9.35 -1.95 6.60
N ASP A 5 10.10 -0.85 6.49
CA ASP A 5 9.72 0.24 5.61
C ASP A 5 9.91 -0.18 4.16
N VAL A 6 9.06 0.33 3.29
CA VAL A 6 9.28 0.20 1.84
C VAL A 6 10.63 0.78 1.42
N ASP A 7 11.18 1.73 2.19
CA ASP A 7 12.49 2.32 1.94
C ASP A 7 13.66 1.38 2.27
N ASP A 8 13.46 0.42 3.18
CA ASP A 8 14.47 -0.60 3.52
C ASP A 8 14.56 -1.70 2.45
N LEU A 9 13.51 -1.83 1.62
CA LEU A 9 13.49 -2.79 0.53
C LEU A 9 14.34 -2.31 -0.66
N PRO A 10 15.04 -3.22 -1.36
CA PRO A 10 15.81 -2.92 -2.58
C PRO A 10 14.87 -2.72 -3.78
N LEU A 11 13.94 -1.78 -3.67
CA LEU A 11 12.97 -1.39 -4.69
C LEU A 11 13.41 -0.09 -5.38
N SER A 12 13.00 0.09 -6.63
CA SER A 12 13.15 1.36 -7.33
C SER A 12 12.46 2.52 -6.61
N GLU A 13 13.08 3.71 -6.62
CA GLU A 13 12.53 4.93 -6.00
C GLU A 13 11.12 5.27 -6.51
N GLU A 14 10.84 5.01 -7.78
CA GLU A 14 9.51 5.22 -8.36
C GLU A 14 8.46 4.32 -7.68
N LEU A 15 8.79 3.06 -7.42
CA LEU A 15 7.86 2.12 -6.79
C LEU A 15 7.63 2.48 -5.32
N LYS A 16 8.72 2.83 -4.61
CA LYS A 16 8.64 3.35 -3.24
C LYS A 16 7.71 4.56 -3.17
N ALA A 17 7.87 5.53 -4.07
CA ALA A 17 7.03 6.71 -4.12
C ALA A 17 5.55 6.37 -4.36
N LYS A 18 5.24 5.44 -5.29
CA LYS A 18 3.86 4.99 -5.52
C LYS A 18 3.26 4.31 -4.30
N ILE A 19 4.03 3.48 -3.58
CA ILE A 19 3.57 2.81 -2.36
C ILE A 19 3.32 3.83 -1.26
N THR A 20 4.22 4.80 -1.07
CA THR A 20 4.02 5.88 -0.09
C THR A 20 2.80 6.73 -0.42
N GLU A 21 2.56 7.04 -1.70
CA GLU A 21 1.37 7.78 -2.11
C GLU A 21 0.09 6.95 -1.90
N TRP A 22 0.14 5.67 -2.24
CA TRP A 22 -0.96 4.73 -2.00
C TRP A 22 -1.28 4.62 -0.51
N ASP A 23 -0.29 4.32 0.35
CA ASP A 23 -0.45 4.26 1.81
C ASP A 23 -0.95 5.60 2.36
N GLY A 24 -0.40 6.71 1.89
CA GLY A 24 -0.86 8.05 2.25
C GLY A 24 -2.34 8.29 1.94
N ARG A 25 -2.85 7.77 0.80
CA ARG A 25 -4.28 7.83 0.50
C ARG A 25 -5.10 7.01 1.49
N TYR A 26 -4.65 5.82 1.88
CA TYR A 26 -5.32 5.02 2.91
C TYR A 26 -5.32 5.70 4.27
N GLN A 27 -4.16 6.18 4.72
CA GLN A 27 -4.01 6.92 5.97
C GLN A 27 -4.85 8.21 5.96
N SER A 28 -5.02 8.84 4.80
CA SER A 28 -5.88 10.01 4.70
C SER A 28 -7.37 9.69 4.84
N THR A 29 -7.78 8.42 4.70
CA THR A 29 -9.13 7.95 5.06
C THR A 29 -9.31 7.73 6.56
N PHE A 30 -8.22 7.74 7.34
CA PHE A 30 -8.29 7.62 8.78
C PHE A 30 -8.92 8.88 9.38
N ASN A 31 -10.04 8.70 10.08
CA ASN A 31 -10.72 9.78 10.76
C ASN A 31 -10.30 9.80 12.23
N SER A 32 -9.39 10.72 12.57
CA SER A 32 -8.91 10.91 13.94
C SER A 32 -9.98 11.42 14.91
N ASP A 33 -11.02 12.08 14.40
CA ASP A 33 -12.11 12.65 15.20
C ASP A 33 -13.15 11.58 15.57
N TYR A 34 -13.49 10.71 14.61
CA TYR A 34 -14.40 9.58 14.84
C TYR A 34 -13.86 8.30 14.19
N PRO A 35 -13.08 7.49 14.91
CA PRO A 35 -12.43 6.29 14.37
C PRO A 35 -13.38 5.28 13.71
N PRO A 36 -14.67 5.11 14.10
CA PRO A 36 -15.59 4.22 13.40
C PRO A 36 -15.96 4.64 11.98
N ASP A 37 -15.78 5.92 11.63
CA ASP A 37 -16.00 6.44 10.27
C ASP A 37 -14.69 6.47 9.46
N SER A 38 -13.61 5.90 10.01
CA SER A 38 -12.37 5.69 9.26
C SER A 38 -12.60 4.68 8.15
N GLY A 39 -12.00 4.95 7.00
CA GLY A 39 -12.09 4.10 5.83
C GLY A 39 -12.61 4.84 4.61
N PHE A 40 -12.69 4.12 3.50
CA PHE A 40 -13.14 4.72 2.25
C PHE A 40 -14.59 5.17 2.35
N THR A 41 -14.86 6.41 1.95
CA THR A 41 -16.21 6.99 1.88
C THR A 41 -17.10 6.30 0.85
N SER A 42 -16.53 5.47 -0.03
CA SER A 42 -17.25 4.74 -1.07
C SER A 42 -16.52 3.46 -1.48
N SER A 43 -17.28 2.42 -1.80
CA SER A 43 -16.74 1.14 -2.29
C SER A 43 -15.92 1.30 -3.57
N GLU A 44 -16.20 2.32 -4.38
CA GLU A 44 -15.42 2.60 -5.59
C GLU A 44 -14.01 3.09 -5.26
N ALA A 45 -13.85 3.91 -4.22
CA ALA A 45 -12.55 4.38 -3.74
C ALA A 45 -11.75 3.23 -3.10
N GLU A 46 -12.43 2.35 -2.36
CA GLU A 46 -11.83 1.12 -1.83
C GLU A 46 -11.35 0.21 -2.96
N LEU A 47 -12.19 -0.07 -3.96
CA LEU A 47 -11.82 -0.92 -5.09
C LEU A 47 -10.67 -0.34 -5.92
N GLN A 48 -10.67 0.96 -6.14
CA GLN A 48 -9.58 1.63 -6.85
C GLN A 48 -8.27 1.50 -6.07
N HIS A 49 -8.32 1.72 -4.76
CA HIS A 49 -7.18 1.55 -3.88
C HIS A 49 -6.69 0.09 -3.83
N VAL A 50 -7.59 -0.89 -3.73
CA VAL A 50 -7.25 -2.33 -3.79
C VAL A 50 -6.58 -2.67 -5.12
N SER A 51 -7.14 -2.20 -6.23
CA SER A 51 -6.57 -2.46 -7.56
C SER A 51 -5.18 -1.85 -7.74
N GLU A 52 -4.97 -0.64 -7.21
CA GLU A 52 -3.64 -0.02 -7.15
C GLU A 52 -2.68 -0.84 -6.27
N GLY A 53 -3.13 -1.30 -5.10
CA GLY A 53 -2.36 -2.14 -4.19
C GLY A 53 -1.91 -3.46 -4.84
N GLU A 54 -2.81 -4.12 -5.58
CA GLU A 54 -2.48 -5.34 -6.33
C GLU A 54 -1.41 -5.08 -7.41
N GLN A 55 -1.52 -3.98 -8.16
CA GLN A 55 -0.51 -3.60 -9.16
C GLN A 55 0.85 -3.30 -8.53
N LEU A 56 0.85 -2.66 -7.35
CA LEU A 56 2.07 -2.40 -6.59
C LEU A 56 2.71 -3.70 -6.13
N VAL A 57 1.93 -4.64 -5.58
CA VAL A 57 2.45 -5.94 -5.15
C VAL A 57 3.03 -6.74 -6.31
N ILE A 58 2.41 -6.73 -7.48
CA ILE A 58 2.97 -7.40 -8.68
C ILE A 58 4.33 -6.78 -9.03
N SER A 59 4.40 -5.45 -9.05
CA SER A 59 5.64 -4.74 -9.38
C SER A 59 6.73 -4.97 -8.32
N MET A 60 6.37 -4.96 -7.04
CA MET A 60 7.28 -5.28 -5.94
C MET A 60 7.75 -6.73 -6.01
N GLN A 61 6.86 -7.67 -6.32
CA GLN A 61 7.19 -9.08 -6.43
C GLN A 61 8.15 -9.35 -7.60
N GLN A 62 8.06 -8.58 -8.68
CA GLN A 62 8.99 -8.63 -9.81
C GLN A 62 10.38 -8.08 -9.42
N GLU A 63 10.45 -6.95 -8.71
CA GLU A 63 11.72 -6.34 -8.28
C GLU A 63 12.39 -7.15 -7.15
N LEU A 64 11.59 -7.72 -6.24
CA LEU A 64 12.06 -8.50 -5.09
C LEU A 64 12.09 -10.00 -5.36
N GLU A 65 11.88 -10.42 -6.62
CA GLU A 65 11.85 -11.81 -7.01
C GLU A 65 13.13 -12.52 -6.55
N GLY A 66 12.98 -13.48 -5.62
CA GLY A 66 14.09 -14.25 -5.05
C GLY A 66 14.63 -13.77 -3.70
N THR A 67 14.23 -12.59 -3.22
CA THR A 67 14.63 -12.10 -1.88
C THR A 67 13.44 -12.01 -0.92
N TYR A 68 12.29 -11.52 -1.39
CA TYR A 68 11.09 -11.36 -0.58
C TYR A 68 9.85 -11.91 -1.29
N LYS A 69 8.88 -12.36 -0.50
CA LYS A 69 7.54 -12.70 -0.96
C LYS A 69 6.61 -11.58 -0.55
N VAL A 70 5.96 -10.96 -1.54
CA VAL A 70 5.04 -9.85 -1.35
C VAL A 70 3.63 -10.38 -1.57
N GLU A 71 2.76 -10.22 -0.58
CA GLU A 71 1.36 -10.63 -0.64
C GLU A 71 0.49 -9.45 -0.23
N TYR A 72 -0.50 -9.13 -1.07
CA TYR A 72 -1.51 -8.14 -0.73
C TYR A 72 -2.59 -8.78 0.14
N CYS A 73 -2.82 -8.23 1.33
CA CYS A 73 -3.92 -8.62 2.21
C CYS A 73 -4.91 -7.45 2.32
N PRO A 74 -6.11 -7.56 1.72
CA PRO A 74 -7.20 -6.61 1.95
C PRO A 74 -7.81 -6.75 3.36
#